data_AF-A0A920H1W5-F1
#
_entry.id   AF-A0A920H1W5-F1
#
_cell.length_a   1.000
_cell.length_b   1.000
_cell.length_c   1.000
_cell.angle_alpha   90.00
_cell.angle_beta   90.00
_cell.angle_gamma   90.00
#
_symmetry.space_group_name_H-M   'P 1'
#
loop_
_entity.id
_entity.type
_entity.pdbx_description
1 polymer ?
#
loop_
_entity_poly.entity_id
_entity_poly.type
_entity_poly.pdbx_seq_one_letter_code
_entity_poly.pdbx_strand_id
1 'polypeptide(L)'
;MNSKYIFFFVITLIIGSALIVFLFQDVEVEVVSVPETTTTTTVPETTTTTTVPETTTTTTVPETTTTTTVPETTTTTTVPETTTTTTVPETTTTTTVPETTTGDEESVQIVDETEQVANDYEGEFLNFAGFEGENQNKLNAFVESMPQLLQDLLNNKVIYINGCHEYAETLVGRCPYGVWDSSGTNKDGSKGSDWTMSIWISNRAFEADVARDVLIHESSHALSFITRNCNTPSRTSYRSEAQNFFGGEEKFADALVLYFGGSYNHYRESGELTSNESNYIENYLDACTNQ
;
A
#
# COMPACT_ATOMS: atom_id res chain seq x y z
N MET A 1 13.86 -57.92 49.11
CA MET A 1 13.72 -57.79 47.64
C MET A 1 14.32 -59.03 46.98
N ASN A 2 13.53 -59.75 46.18
CA ASN A 2 13.92 -61.06 45.66
C ASN A 2 15.05 -60.94 44.62
N SER A 3 16.22 -61.52 44.92
CA SER A 3 17.45 -61.49 44.11
C SER A 3 17.25 -61.92 42.64
N LYS A 4 16.25 -62.79 42.40
CA LYS A 4 15.87 -63.23 41.04
C LYS A 4 15.36 -62.09 40.14
N TYR A 5 14.70 -61.08 40.68
CA TYR A 5 14.20 -59.95 39.88
C TYR A 5 15.27 -58.90 39.62
N ILE A 6 16.25 -58.77 40.51
CA ILE A 6 17.40 -57.86 40.32
C ILE A 6 18.29 -58.38 39.18
N PHE A 7 18.53 -59.70 39.14
CA PHE A 7 19.33 -60.31 38.07
C PHE A 7 18.64 -60.19 36.70
N PHE A 8 17.31 -60.36 36.65
CA PHE A 8 16.54 -60.20 35.41
C PHE A 8 16.54 -58.74 34.93
N PHE A 9 16.40 -57.78 35.84
CA PHE A 9 16.35 -56.35 35.51
C PHE A 9 17.71 -55.83 34.99
N VAL A 10 18.82 -56.30 35.57
CA VAL A 10 20.18 -55.92 35.13
C VAL A 10 20.51 -56.52 33.76
N ILE A 11 20.06 -57.75 33.48
CA ILE A 11 20.24 -58.38 32.16
C ILE A 11 19.41 -57.68 31.09
N THR A 12 18.16 -57.30 31.36
CA THR A 12 17.34 -56.54 30.41
C THR A 12 17.91 -55.15 30.13
N LEU A 13 18.55 -54.52 31.13
CA LEU A 13 19.17 -53.20 30.95
C LEU A 13 20.43 -53.27 30.07
N ILE A 14 21.25 -54.33 30.23
CA ILE A 14 22.46 -54.55 29.42
C ILE A 14 22.13 -54.97 27.99
N ILE A 15 21.11 -55.83 27.79
CA ILE A 15 20.70 -56.23 26.44
C ILE A 15 20.02 -55.07 25.72
N GLY A 16 19.21 -54.25 26.43
CA GLY A 16 18.59 -53.06 25.87
C GLY A 16 19.58 -51.97 25.47
N SER A 17 20.64 -51.74 26.27
CA SER A 17 21.68 -50.76 25.92
C SER A 17 22.59 -51.25 24.79
N ALA A 18 22.88 -52.55 24.71
CA ALA A 18 23.62 -53.13 23.59
C ALA A 18 22.82 -53.09 22.28
N LEU A 19 21.48 -53.28 22.32
CA LEU A 19 20.62 -53.18 21.14
C LEU A 19 20.55 -51.75 20.59
N ILE A 20 20.60 -50.74 21.46
CA ILE A 20 20.65 -49.32 21.07
C ILE A 20 21.98 -49.02 20.37
N VAL A 21 23.12 -49.46 20.90
CA VAL A 21 24.42 -49.26 20.23
C VAL A 21 24.47 -49.97 18.88
N PHE A 22 23.88 -51.16 18.75
CA PHE A 22 23.81 -51.93 17.50
C PHE A 22 22.85 -51.33 16.45
N LEU A 23 21.82 -50.59 16.87
CA LEU A 23 20.89 -49.88 15.97
C LEU A 23 21.41 -48.49 15.53
N PHE A 24 22.48 -47.98 16.15
CA PHE A 24 23.09 -46.68 15.84
C PHE A 24 24.54 -46.78 15.32
N GLN A 25 25.02 -47.98 14.98
CA GLN A 25 26.28 -48.16 14.27
C GLN A 25 26.03 -48.36 12.77
N ASP A 26 26.68 -47.50 12.00
CA ASP A 26 26.85 -47.54 10.54
C ASP A 26 25.65 -47.11 9.69
N VAL A 27 25.30 -45.82 9.78
CA VAL A 27 24.90 -45.06 8.58
C VAL A 27 26.10 -44.22 8.17
N GLU A 28 27.03 -44.86 7.47
CA GLU A 28 28.07 -44.18 6.72
C GLU A 28 27.40 -43.54 5.50
N VAL A 29 27.11 -42.24 5.59
CA VAL A 29 26.62 -41.47 4.43
C VAL A 29 27.81 -41.28 3.50
N GLU A 30 27.91 -42.15 2.51
CA GLU A 30 28.81 -41.94 1.39
C GLU A 30 28.37 -40.66 0.66
N VAL A 31 29.11 -39.57 0.87
CA VAL A 31 28.92 -38.33 0.12
C VAL A 31 29.44 -38.59 -1.29
N VAL A 32 28.56 -39.09 -2.15
CA VAL A 32 28.80 -39.05 -3.60
C VAL A 32 28.75 -37.58 -3.98
N SER A 33 29.92 -36.96 -4.14
CA SER A 33 30.02 -35.68 -4.81
C SER A 33 29.56 -35.88 -6.26
N VAL A 34 28.32 -35.46 -6.53
CA VAL A 34 27.90 -35.20 -7.90
C VAL A 34 28.87 -34.15 -8.43
N PRO A 35 29.61 -34.38 -9.54
CA PRO A 35 30.37 -33.31 -10.15
C PRO A 35 29.37 -32.23 -10.55
N GLU A 36 29.49 -31.04 -9.97
CA GLU A 36 28.82 -29.85 -10.48
C GLU A 36 29.26 -29.67 -11.92
N THR A 37 28.43 -30.14 -12.83
CA THR A 37 28.56 -29.84 -14.24
C THR A 37 27.82 -28.53 -14.44
N THR A 38 28.54 -27.42 -14.37
CA THR A 38 28.04 -26.13 -14.84
C THR A 38 27.83 -26.27 -16.34
N THR A 39 26.58 -26.54 -16.71
CA THR A 39 26.17 -26.53 -18.12
C THR A 39 25.85 -25.08 -18.45
N THR A 40 26.80 -24.37 -19.06
CA THR A 40 26.50 -23.09 -19.69
C THR A 40 25.68 -23.38 -20.94
N THR A 41 24.36 -23.39 -20.82
CA THR A 41 23.47 -23.30 -21.97
C THR A 41 23.54 -21.87 -22.46
N THR A 42 24.35 -21.62 -23.48
CA THR A 42 24.13 -20.46 -24.35
C THR A 42 22.82 -20.73 -25.09
N VAL A 43 21.75 -20.07 -24.64
CA VAL A 43 20.54 -19.92 -25.45
C VAL A 43 20.94 -19.08 -26.66
N PRO A 44 20.85 -19.59 -27.90
CA PRO A 44 20.91 -18.70 -29.05
C PRO A 44 19.68 -17.80 -28.98
N GLU A 45 19.89 -16.49 -28.79
CA GLU A 45 18.84 -15.52 -29.11
C GLU A 45 18.52 -15.66 -30.59
N THR A 46 17.43 -16.38 -30.87
CA THR A 46 16.77 -16.33 -32.17
C THR A 46 15.87 -15.12 -32.14
N THR A 47 16.40 -13.98 -32.59
CA THR A 47 15.59 -12.82 -32.92
C THR A 47 14.70 -13.20 -34.10
N THR A 48 13.42 -13.41 -33.83
CA THR A 48 12.41 -13.56 -34.87
C THR A 48 11.90 -12.17 -35.18
N THR A 49 12.38 -11.58 -36.28
CA THR A 49 11.87 -10.29 -36.77
C THR A 49 10.54 -10.53 -37.46
N THR A 50 9.43 -10.16 -36.82
CA THR A 50 8.14 -10.00 -37.52
C THR A 50 8.14 -8.65 -38.22
N THR A 51 8.22 -8.67 -39.55
CA THR A 51 8.10 -7.47 -40.38
C THR A 51 6.64 -7.01 -40.44
N VAL A 52 6.33 -5.87 -39.83
CA VAL A 52 5.15 -5.06 -40.18
C VAL A 52 5.56 -4.20 -41.38
N PRO A 53 4.81 -4.16 -42.49
CA PRO A 53 5.14 -3.30 -43.61
C PRO A 53 4.62 -1.90 -43.28
N GLU A 54 5.52 -0.98 -42.91
CA GLU A 54 5.22 0.44 -42.92
C GLU A 54 5.95 1.14 -44.06
N THR A 55 5.19 1.97 -44.75
CA THR A 55 5.50 2.58 -46.03
C THR A 55 6.47 3.74 -45.82
N THR A 56 7.66 3.65 -46.41
CA THR A 56 8.61 4.75 -46.48
C THR A 56 8.23 5.69 -47.63
N THR A 57 8.07 6.98 -47.32
CA THR A 57 8.17 8.05 -48.33
C THR A 57 9.52 8.71 -48.18
N THR A 58 10.35 8.64 -49.23
CA THR A 58 11.70 9.21 -49.29
C THR A 58 11.66 10.64 -49.79
N THR A 59 12.47 11.53 -49.22
CA THR A 59 13.10 12.61 -50.00
C THR A 59 14.53 12.83 -49.48
N THR A 60 15.46 12.79 -50.43
CA THR A 60 16.93 12.82 -50.33
C THR A 60 17.48 14.25 -50.15
N VAL A 61 18.71 14.45 -49.63
CA VAL A 61 19.96 14.83 -50.38
C VAL A 61 20.93 15.52 -49.38
N PRO A 62 22.29 15.52 -49.46
CA PRO A 62 23.30 14.57 -49.94
C PRO A 62 24.44 14.27 -48.90
N GLU A 63 25.47 13.59 -49.40
CA GLU A 63 26.61 12.87 -48.80
C GLU A 63 27.72 13.61 -48.00
N THR A 64 28.21 12.87 -46.99
CA THR A 64 29.63 12.63 -46.60
C THR A 64 30.48 13.73 -45.97
N THR A 65 30.95 13.49 -44.74
CA THR A 65 32.31 12.97 -44.47
C THR A 65 32.52 12.72 -42.97
N THR A 66 33.10 11.56 -42.66
CA THR A 66 33.53 11.17 -41.32
C THR A 66 34.87 11.85 -40.99
N THR A 67 34.99 12.47 -39.82
CA THR A 67 36.28 12.66 -39.14
C THR A 67 36.02 12.65 -37.64
N THR A 68 36.36 11.55 -36.98
CA THR A 68 36.41 11.48 -35.52
C THR A 68 37.81 11.88 -35.08
N THR A 69 37.98 13.16 -34.71
CA THR A 69 39.07 13.57 -33.81
C THR A 69 38.47 13.70 -32.43
N VAL A 70 39.06 13.00 -31.45
CA VAL A 70 38.80 13.21 -30.03
C VAL A 70 39.41 14.56 -29.63
N PRO A 71 38.64 15.46 -29.00
CA PRO A 71 39.23 16.32 -27.99
C PRO A 71 38.51 16.15 -26.65
N GLU A 72 39.31 16.20 -25.60
CA GLU A 72 38.92 16.23 -24.20
C GLU A 72 37.85 17.31 -23.94
N THR A 73 36.70 16.93 -23.37
CA THR A 73 35.75 17.88 -22.80
C THR A 73 36.07 18.15 -21.35
N THR A 74 36.52 19.37 -21.07
CA THR A 74 36.38 20.03 -19.77
C THR A 74 34.92 20.38 -19.54
N THR A 75 34.33 19.91 -18.46
CA THR A 75 32.96 20.27 -18.07
C THR A 75 32.96 21.67 -17.44
N THR A 76 32.46 22.67 -18.17
CA THR A 76 32.03 23.94 -17.58
C THR A 76 30.52 23.90 -17.43
N THR A 77 30.02 23.82 -16.20
CA THR A 77 28.59 23.98 -15.91
C THR A 77 28.28 25.48 -15.93
N THR A 78 27.51 25.92 -16.91
CA THR A 78 26.83 27.22 -16.86
C THR A 78 25.39 26.97 -16.43
N VAL A 79 25.04 27.52 -15.27
CA VAL A 79 23.67 27.55 -14.75
C VAL A 79 22.89 28.58 -15.58
N PRO A 80 21.72 28.26 -16.17
CA PRO A 80 20.84 29.30 -16.68
C PRO A 80 20.17 29.99 -15.48
N GLU A 81 20.48 31.27 -15.26
CA GLU A 81 19.66 32.13 -14.42
C GLU A 81 18.31 32.35 -15.10
N THR A 82 17.25 31.68 -14.62
CA THR A 82 15.88 32.09 -14.92
C THR A 82 15.54 33.29 -14.03
N THR A 83 15.59 34.49 -14.62
CA THR A 83 15.04 35.70 -14.02
C THR A 83 13.54 35.77 -14.31
N THR A 84 12.71 35.41 -13.32
CA THR A 84 11.27 35.64 -13.37
C THR A 84 11.01 37.09 -12.95
N THR A 85 10.63 37.96 -13.89
CA THR A 85 10.14 39.30 -13.55
C THR A 85 8.65 39.20 -13.25
N THR A 86 8.28 39.35 -11.97
CA THR A 86 6.88 39.52 -11.57
C THR A 86 6.56 41.02 -11.60
N THR A 87 5.84 41.48 -12.61
CA THR A 87 5.20 42.80 -12.57
C THR A 87 3.83 42.64 -11.91
N VAL A 88 3.70 43.15 -10.69
CA VAL A 88 2.41 43.34 -10.01
C VAL A 88 1.61 44.38 -10.80
N PRO A 89 0.38 44.08 -11.27
CA PRO A 89 -0.51 45.14 -11.71
C PRO A 89 -1.24 45.67 -10.47
N GLU A 90 -0.95 46.91 -10.07
CA GLU A 90 -1.83 47.66 -9.18
C GLU A 90 -3.19 47.83 -9.87
N THR A 91 -4.25 47.26 -9.28
CA THR A 91 -5.61 47.43 -9.81
C THR A 91 -6.38 48.38 -8.89
N THR A 92 -6.57 49.62 -9.35
CA THR A 92 -7.50 50.59 -8.77
C THR A 92 -8.94 50.10 -8.95
N THR A 93 -9.64 49.86 -7.84
CA THR A 93 -11.06 49.53 -7.81
C THR A 93 -11.90 50.78 -8.08
N THR A 94 -12.71 50.77 -9.14
CA THR A 94 -13.83 51.72 -9.29
C THR A 94 -15.12 50.95 -9.17
N THR A 95 -15.84 51.14 -8.07
CA THR A 95 -17.17 50.59 -7.84
C THR A 95 -18.19 51.37 -8.68
N THR A 96 -18.89 50.68 -9.57
CA THR A 96 -20.22 51.13 -10.03
C THR A 96 -21.19 49.94 -9.99
N VAL A 97 -22.30 50.15 -9.31
CA VAL A 97 -23.42 49.21 -9.12
C VAL A 97 -24.30 49.25 -10.38
N PRO A 98 -24.73 48.11 -10.97
CA PRO A 98 -25.66 48.16 -12.09
C PRO A 98 -27.12 48.08 -11.63
N GLU A 99 -27.90 49.03 -12.12
CA GLU A 99 -29.35 49.00 -12.20
C GLU A 99 -29.77 48.05 -13.34
N THR A 100 -30.87 47.32 -13.14
CA THR A 100 -31.34 46.23 -14.01
C THR A 100 -32.05 46.77 -15.25
N THR A 101 -31.75 46.21 -16.44
CA THR A 101 -32.72 46.13 -17.55
C THR A 101 -32.36 45.00 -18.53
N THR A 102 -33.40 44.25 -18.88
CA THR A 102 -33.53 43.18 -19.89
C THR A 102 -33.16 43.60 -21.32
N GLY A 103 -32.54 42.70 -22.08
CA GLY A 103 -32.43 42.79 -23.53
C GLY A 103 -31.49 41.72 -24.09
N ASP A 104 -32.03 40.90 -24.98
CA ASP A 104 -31.40 39.73 -25.61
C ASP A 104 -30.14 40.09 -26.39
N GLU A 105 -28.99 39.53 -25.99
CA GLU A 105 -27.78 39.47 -26.81
C GLU A 105 -27.00 38.19 -26.45
N GLU A 106 -26.44 37.56 -27.48
CA GLU A 106 -25.62 36.36 -27.46
C GLU A 106 -24.31 36.60 -26.70
N SER A 107 -24.37 36.61 -25.36
CA SER A 107 -23.20 36.77 -24.49
C SER A 107 -22.80 35.43 -23.87
N VAL A 108 -21.61 34.94 -24.21
CA VAL A 108 -20.93 33.89 -23.45
C VAL A 108 -20.50 34.51 -22.12
N GLN A 109 -21.09 34.06 -21.01
CA GLN A 109 -20.54 34.33 -19.69
C GLN A 109 -19.34 33.41 -19.49
N ILE A 110 -18.14 33.98 -19.35
CA ILE A 110 -17.07 33.30 -18.63
C ILE A 110 -17.37 33.54 -17.16
N VAL A 111 -18.10 32.60 -16.57
CA VAL A 111 -18.11 32.45 -15.12
C VAL A 111 -16.75 31.86 -14.79
N ASP A 112 -15.94 32.57 -14.02
CA ASP A 112 -14.75 32.00 -13.40
C ASP A 112 -15.25 31.01 -12.33
N GLU A 113 -15.64 29.81 -12.75
CA GLU A 113 -15.83 28.66 -11.86
C GLU A 113 -14.45 28.12 -11.46
N THR A 114 -13.64 28.98 -10.85
CA THR A 114 -12.62 28.53 -9.92
C THR A 114 -12.83 29.28 -8.61
N GLU A 115 -13.96 28.98 -7.95
CA GLU A 115 -13.90 28.84 -6.50
C GLU A 115 -12.85 27.75 -6.23
N GLN A 116 -11.58 28.14 -6.11
CA GLN A 116 -10.72 27.45 -5.17
C GLN A 116 -11.41 27.59 -3.83
N VAL A 117 -12.17 26.56 -3.46
CA VAL A 117 -12.65 26.39 -2.10
C VAL A 117 -11.41 26.51 -1.25
N ALA A 118 -11.29 27.63 -0.53
CA ALA A 118 -10.25 27.80 0.43
C ALA A 118 -10.27 26.55 1.32
N ASN A 119 -9.10 25.98 1.57
CA ASN A 119 -9.02 24.80 2.40
C ASN A 119 -9.40 25.23 3.83
N ASP A 120 -10.70 25.13 4.16
CA ASP A 120 -11.30 25.63 5.41
C ASP A 120 -10.86 24.81 6.63
N TYR A 121 -9.94 23.86 6.45
CA TYR A 121 -9.37 23.09 7.53
C TYR A 121 -8.25 23.87 8.22
N GLU A 122 -8.50 24.32 9.45
CA GLU A 122 -7.52 25.01 10.31
C GLU A 122 -6.88 24.07 11.37
N GLY A 123 -6.94 22.75 11.17
CA GLY A 123 -6.56 21.78 12.19
C GLY A 123 -5.08 21.39 12.23
N GLU A 124 -4.77 20.39 13.06
CA GLU A 124 -3.39 20.06 13.47
C GLU A 124 -2.52 19.43 12.36
N PHE A 125 -3.13 18.96 11.27
CA PHE A 125 -2.42 18.22 10.20
C PHE A 125 -1.73 19.13 9.18
N LEU A 126 -1.90 20.46 9.26
CA LEU A 126 -1.37 21.42 8.28
C LEU A 126 0.15 21.32 8.05
N ASN A 127 0.89 20.85 9.06
CA ASN A 127 2.34 20.71 8.98
C ASN A 127 2.80 19.29 8.64
N PHE A 128 1.88 18.33 8.45
CA PHE A 128 2.25 16.96 8.12
C PHE A 128 2.68 16.90 6.65
N ALA A 129 3.82 16.26 6.41
CA ALA A 129 4.33 16.08 5.06
C ALA A 129 3.36 15.21 4.25
N GLY A 130 2.97 15.69 3.06
CA GLY A 130 1.96 15.03 2.23
C GLY A 130 0.51 15.36 2.56
N PHE A 131 0.23 16.24 3.53
CA PHE A 131 -1.12 16.74 3.77
C PHE A 131 -1.67 17.48 2.55
N GLU A 132 -2.87 17.10 2.09
CA GLU A 132 -3.58 17.76 0.96
C GLU A 132 -4.70 18.67 1.49
N GLY A 133 -5.47 18.17 2.46
CA GLY A 133 -6.43 18.92 3.25
C GLY A 133 -7.75 19.30 2.58
N GLU A 134 -7.80 19.45 1.26
CA GLU A 134 -8.99 19.92 0.51
C GLU A 134 -10.27 19.14 0.84
N ASN A 135 -10.13 17.87 1.21
CA ASN A 135 -11.22 16.98 1.58
C ASN A 135 -11.20 16.56 3.06
N GLN A 136 -10.41 17.20 3.92
CA GLN A 136 -10.28 16.81 5.34
C GLN A 136 -11.61 16.88 6.09
N ASN A 137 -12.41 17.93 5.88
CA ASN A 137 -13.73 18.03 6.51
C ASN A 137 -14.71 16.93 6.01
N LYS A 138 -14.62 16.56 4.73
CA LYS A 138 -15.39 15.42 4.17
C LYS A 138 -14.92 14.09 4.75
N LEU A 139 -13.60 13.91 4.90
CA LEU A 139 -13.02 12.74 5.54
C LEU A 139 -13.52 12.61 6.99
N ASN A 140 -13.51 13.70 7.75
CA ASN A 140 -14.04 13.72 9.12
C ASN A 140 -15.51 13.26 9.17
N ALA A 141 -16.35 13.75 8.24
CA ALA A 141 -17.74 13.30 8.12
C ALA A 141 -17.87 11.80 7.74
N PHE A 142 -16.96 11.27 6.92
CA PHE A 142 -16.90 9.83 6.64
C PHE A 142 -16.53 9.02 7.88
N VAL A 143 -15.57 9.50 8.67
CA VAL A 143 -15.15 8.88 9.93
C VAL A 143 -16.32 8.81 10.92
N GLU A 144 -17.08 9.90 11.08
CA GLU A 144 -18.27 9.97 11.94
C GLU A 144 -19.41 9.03 11.49
N SER A 145 -19.39 8.61 10.22
CA SER A 145 -20.40 7.74 9.62
C SER A 145 -19.87 6.35 9.24
N MET A 146 -18.68 5.97 9.74
CA MET A 146 -18.15 4.61 9.61
C MET A 146 -19.00 3.60 10.39
N PRO A 147 -18.88 2.29 10.12
CA PRO A 147 -19.47 1.26 10.97
C PRO A 147 -19.16 1.49 12.45
N GLN A 148 -20.18 1.42 13.32
CA GLN A 148 -20.04 1.76 14.74
C GLN A 148 -18.90 0.99 15.43
N LEU A 149 -18.74 -0.30 15.10
CA LEU A 149 -17.64 -1.11 15.60
C LEU A 149 -16.27 -0.52 15.28
N LEU A 150 -16.05 -0.03 14.06
CA LEU A 150 -14.79 0.61 13.66
C LEU A 150 -14.61 1.95 14.37
N GLN A 151 -15.68 2.74 14.49
CA GLN A 151 -15.62 3.99 15.26
C GLN A 151 -15.18 3.72 16.70
N ASP A 152 -15.85 2.81 17.40
CA ASP A 152 -15.58 2.51 18.80
C ASP A 152 -14.17 1.93 19.00
N LEU A 153 -13.74 1.03 18.11
CA LEU A 153 -12.44 0.37 18.21
C LEU A 153 -11.28 1.35 17.98
N LEU A 154 -11.42 2.25 17.00
CA LEU A 154 -10.34 3.12 16.52
C LEU A 154 -10.32 4.50 17.20
N ASN A 155 -11.41 4.89 17.85
CA ASN A 155 -11.53 6.16 18.55
C ASN A 155 -10.36 6.39 19.52
N ASN A 156 -9.78 7.60 19.47
CA ASN A 156 -8.59 8.02 20.24
C ASN A 156 -7.32 7.17 20.04
N LYS A 157 -7.29 6.27 19.04
CA LYS A 157 -6.12 5.42 18.73
C LYS A 157 -5.55 5.67 17.34
N VAL A 158 -6.40 6.15 16.42
CA VAL A 158 -6.05 6.40 15.02
C VAL A 158 -6.45 7.82 14.65
N ILE A 159 -5.57 8.51 13.94
CA ILE A 159 -5.87 9.81 13.32
C ILE A 159 -6.13 9.62 11.82
N TYR A 160 -6.97 10.48 11.23
CA TYR A 160 -7.44 10.35 9.86
C TYR A 160 -7.06 11.60 9.06
N ILE A 161 -6.24 11.43 8.04
CA ILE A 161 -5.60 12.53 7.33
C ILE A 161 -5.99 12.46 5.85
N ASN A 162 -6.51 13.56 5.31
CA ASN A 162 -6.65 13.73 3.88
C ASN A 162 -5.31 14.18 3.30
N GLY A 163 -4.60 13.25 2.67
CA GLY A 163 -3.27 13.51 2.16
C GLY A 163 -2.68 12.35 1.37
N CYS A 164 -1.59 12.68 0.68
CA CYS A 164 -0.74 11.75 -0.01
C CYS A 164 0.42 11.28 0.87
N HIS A 165 0.40 10.02 1.30
CA HIS A 165 1.48 9.49 2.12
C HIS A 165 2.78 9.38 1.31
N GLU A 166 3.74 10.26 1.58
CA GLU A 166 4.94 10.44 0.74
C GLU A 166 5.77 9.15 0.58
N TYR A 167 6.01 8.39 1.65
CA TYR A 167 6.75 7.13 1.54
C TYR A 167 6.07 6.14 0.60
N ALA A 168 4.76 5.94 0.75
CA ALA A 168 4.01 5.04 -0.10
C ALA A 168 4.02 5.52 -1.57
N GLU A 169 3.90 6.83 -1.81
CA GLU A 169 4.07 7.40 -3.15
C GLU A 169 5.42 7.02 -3.77
N THR A 170 6.53 7.07 -3.02
CA THR A 170 7.84 6.64 -3.54
C THR A 170 7.90 5.17 -3.94
N LEU A 171 7.10 4.31 -3.31
CA LEU A 171 7.06 2.88 -3.60
C LEU A 171 6.23 2.56 -4.85
N VAL A 172 5.11 3.26 -5.05
CA VAL A 172 4.17 2.97 -6.14
C VAL A 172 4.26 3.94 -7.33
N GLY A 173 5.04 5.01 -7.21
CA GLY A 173 5.26 6.01 -8.26
C GLY A 173 4.08 6.96 -8.51
N ARG A 174 3.08 6.97 -7.62
CA ARG A 174 1.92 7.87 -7.63
C ARG A 174 1.26 7.88 -6.26
N CYS A 175 0.38 8.84 -6.00
CA CYS A 175 -0.38 8.82 -4.76
C CYS A 175 -1.29 7.56 -4.63
N PRO A 176 -1.12 6.72 -3.59
CA PRO A 176 -2.08 5.65 -3.29
C PRO A 176 -3.45 6.23 -2.93
N TYR A 177 -4.50 5.43 -3.03
CA TYR A 177 -5.82 5.88 -2.58
C TYR A 177 -5.89 5.99 -1.06
N GLY A 178 -5.35 4.99 -0.36
CA GLY A 178 -5.28 4.95 1.08
C GLY A 178 -3.97 4.35 1.57
N VAL A 179 -3.59 4.68 2.80
CA VAL A 179 -2.48 4.06 3.52
C VAL A 179 -2.79 3.98 5.01
N TRP A 180 -2.77 2.78 5.57
CA TRP A 180 -2.59 2.55 7.00
C TRP A 180 -1.12 2.65 7.40
N ASP A 181 -0.79 3.59 8.29
CA ASP A 181 0.57 3.77 8.82
C ASP A 181 0.61 3.72 10.36
N SER A 182 0.82 2.51 10.86
CA SER A 182 1.05 2.26 12.29
C SER A 182 2.39 2.81 12.82
N SER A 183 3.34 3.15 11.94
CA SER A 183 4.73 3.42 12.31
C SER A 183 5.14 4.88 12.26
N GLY A 184 4.35 5.75 11.62
CA GLY A 184 4.73 7.14 11.39
C GLY A 184 5.94 7.21 10.46
N THR A 185 5.75 6.72 9.23
CA THR A 185 6.81 6.50 8.25
C THR A 185 7.07 7.77 7.46
N ASN A 186 8.29 8.30 7.58
CA ASN A 186 8.76 9.44 6.81
C ASN A 186 9.09 9.06 5.36
N LYS A 187 9.20 10.05 4.48
CA LYS A 187 9.55 9.86 3.06
C LYS A 187 10.82 9.04 2.81
N ASP A 188 11.81 9.14 3.70
CA ASP A 188 13.06 8.37 3.64
C ASP A 188 12.95 6.94 4.20
N GLY A 189 11.77 6.55 4.69
CA GLY A 189 11.49 5.26 5.32
C GLY A 189 11.82 5.19 6.81
N SER A 190 12.36 6.25 7.41
CA SER A 190 12.51 6.34 8.87
C SER A 190 11.13 6.38 9.55
N LYS A 191 11.07 5.98 10.83
CA LYS A 191 9.81 5.77 11.58
C LYS A 191 9.72 6.67 12.81
N GLY A 192 8.52 6.82 13.35
CA GLY A 192 8.25 7.53 14.60
C GLY A 192 7.95 9.02 14.42
N SER A 193 7.36 9.40 13.28
CA SER A 193 6.80 10.74 13.08
C SER A 193 5.57 11.01 13.96
N ASP A 194 5.15 12.26 14.02
CA ASP A 194 3.95 12.69 14.76
C ASP A 194 2.65 12.08 14.22
N TRP A 195 2.64 11.60 12.97
CA TRP A 195 1.50 10.90 12.35
C TRP A 195 1.53 9.38 12.55
N THR A 196 2.23 8.89 13.57
CA THR A 196 2.16 7.48 13.95
C THR A 196 0.70 7.08 14.26
N MET A 197 0.29 5.87 13.84
CA MET A 197 -1.10 5.39 13.95
C MET A 197 -2.07 6.26 13.16
N SER A 198 -1.79 6.44 11.87
CA SER A 198 -2.64 7.24 10.97
C SER A 198 -3.23 6.42 9.83
N ILE A 199 -4.38 6.87 9.35
CA ILE A 199 -4.95 6.48 8.07
C ILE A 199 -4.93 7.69 7.16
N TRP A 200 -4.28 7.54 6.01
CA TRP A 200 -4.19 8.56 4.96
C TRP A 200 -5.16 8.22 3.85
N ILE A 201 -5.98 9.19 3.42
CA ILE A 201 -6.90 9.07 2.29
C ILE A 201 -6.62 10.22 1.32
N SER A 202 -6.15 9.92 0.12
CA SER A 202 -5.71 10.96 -0.82
C SER A 202 -6.87 11.63 -1.54
N ASN A 203 -6.64 12.84 -2.06
CA ASN A 203 -7.54 13.53 -2.98
C ASN A 203 -7.88 12.65 -4.19
N ARG A 204 -6.91 11.85 -4.67
CA ARG A 204 -7.13 10.87 -5.74
C ARG A 204 -8.25 9.87 -5.40
N ALA A 205 -8.41 9.48 -4.13
CA ALA A 205 -9.50 8.60 -3.70
C ALA A 205 -10.86 9.31 -3.70
N PHE A 206 -10.88 10.60 -3.35
CA PHE A 206 -12.08 11.44 -3.41
C PHE A 206 -12.50 11.71 -4.87
N GLU A 207 -11.55 12.04 -5.75
CA GLU A 207 -11.77 12.24 -7.19
C GLU A 207 -12.31 10.97 -7.87
N ALA A 208 -11.89 9.80 -7.42
CA ALA A 208 -12.34 8.52 -7.93
C ALA A 208 -13.64 8.01 -7.27
N ASP A 209 -14.25 8.78 -6.36
CA ASP A 209 -15.46 8.43 -5.60
C ASP A 209 -15.35 7.07 -4.85
N VAL A 210 -14.16 6.76 -4.35
CA VAL A 210 -13.88 5.53 -3.57
C VAL A 210 -13.41 5.80 -2.14
N ALA A 211 -13.24 7.07 -1.76
CA ALA A 211 -12.68 7.46 -0.47
C ALA A 211 -13.38 6.83 0.75
N ARG A 212 -14.70 6.65 0.70
CA ARG A 212 -15.45 6.01 1.80
C ARG A 212 -15.08 4.54 1.98
N ASP A 213 -15.02 3.78 0.89
CA ASP A 213 -14.70 2.36 0.98
C ASP A 213 -13.21 2.14 1.26
N VAL A 214 -12.33 2.97 0.69
CA VAL A 214 -10.90 2.99 1.01
C VAL A 214 -10.67 3.31 2.48
N LEU A 215 -11.43 4.24 3.07
CA LEU A 215 -11.38 4.51 4.50
C LEU A 215 -11.71 3.25 5.33
N ILE A 216 -12.73 2.47 4.93
CA ILE A 216 -13.06 1.20 5.60
C ILE A 216 -11.96 0.16 5.40
N HIS A 217 -11.34 0.11 4.21
CA HIS A 217 -10.21 -0.78 3.90
C HIS A 217 -9.02 -0.51 4.82
N GLU A 218 -8.54 0.73 4.87
CA GLU A 218 -7.41 1.10 5.72
C GLU A 218 -7.76 0.97 7.22
N SER A 219 -9.01 1.25 7.59
CA SER A 219 -9.51 0.99 8.95
C SER A 219 -9.52 -0.49 9.30
N SER A 220 -9.67 -1.37 8.31
CA SER A 220 -9.62 -2.82 8.50
C SER A 220 -8.18 -3.30 8.78
N HIS A 221 -7.17 -2.69 8.15
CA HIS A 221 -5.77 -2.91 8.53
C HIS A 221 -5.49 -2.42 9.96
N ALA A 222 -6.03 -1.26 10.35
CA ALA A 222 -5.91 -0.75 11.71
C ALA A 222 -6.59 -1.69 12.72
N LEU A 223 -7.78 -2.21 12.42
CA LEU A 223 -8.48 -3.21 13.22
C LEU A 223 -7.65 -4.48 13.39
N SER A 224 -7.12 -5.02 12.29
CA SER A 224 -6.22 -6.18 12.28
C SER A 224 -4.96 -5.92 13.11
N PHE A 225 -4.43 -4.70 13.10
CA PHE A 225 -3.28 -4.29 13.90
C PHE A 225 -3.60 -4.16 15.38
N ILE A 226 -4.67 -3.46 15.75
CA ILE A 226 -5.04 -3.22 17.15
C ILE A 226 -5.41 -4.54 17.83
N THR A 227 -6.08 -5.45 17.11
CA THR A 227 -6.47 -6.76 17.62
C THR A 227 -5.40 -7.85 17.46
N ARG A 228 -4.15 -7.51 17.07
CA ARG A 228 -3.08 -8.50 16.77
C ARG A 228 -2.76 -9.48 17.91
N ASN A 229 -3.06 -9.10 19.16
CA ASN A 229 -2.84 -9.92 20.35
C ASN A 229 -4.09 -10.74 20.76
N CYS A 230 -5.19 -10.61 20.01
CA CYS A 230 -6.37 -11.43 20.17
C CYS A 230 -6.06 -12.87 19.73
N ASN A 231 -6.21 -13.81 20.66
CA ASN A 231 -5.91 -15.22 20.42
C ASN A 231 -7.17 -16.07 20.49
N THR A 232 -7.22 -17.10 19.66
CA THR A 232 -8.24 -18.15 19.71
C THR A 232 -8.15 -18.95 21.02
N PRO A 233 -9.17 -19.77 21.34
CA PRO A 233 -9.09 -20.72 22.45
C PRO A 233 -7.90 -21.69 22.37
N SER A 234 -7.43 -22.00 21.15
CA SER A 234 -6.24 -22.82 20.90
C SER A 234 -4.92 -22.04 21.00
N ARG A 235 -4.95 -20.77 21.44
CA ARG A 235 -3.79 -19.87 21.60
C ARG A 235 -3.06 -19.56 20.30
N THR A 236 -3.76 -19.62 19.17
CA THR A 236 -3.30 -19.15 17.87
C THR A 236 -3.82 -17.73 17.64
N SER A 237 -3.12 -16.93 16.83
CA SER A 237 -3.53 -15.55 16.55
C SER A 237 -4.73 -15.53 15.59
N TYR A 238 -5.83 -14.89 16.00
CA TYR A 238 -6.98 -14.69 15.12
C TYR A 238 -6.60 -13.92 13.85
N ARG A 239 -5.68 -12.95 13.96
CA ARG A 239 -5.15 -12.20 12.82
C ARG A 239 -4.50 -13.14 11.80
N SER A 240 -3.59 -14.00 12.25
CA SER A 240 -2.91 -14.94 11.36
C SER A 240 -3.87 -15.95 10.73
N GLU A 241 -4.86 -16.42 11.48
CA GLU A 241 -5.89 -17.31 10.93
C GLU A 241 -6.76 -16.60 9.87
N ALA A 242 -7.15 -15.34 10.11
CA ALA A 242 -7.93 -14.57 9.15
C ALA A 242 -7.16 -14.36 7.85
N GLN A 243 -5.89 -13.95 7.94
CA GLN A 243 -5.02 -13.82 6.77
C GLN A 243 -4.91 -15.14 5.99
N ASN A 244 -4.76 -16.28 6.67
CA ASN A 244 -4.70 -17.59 6.02
C ASN A 244 -6.03 -17.97 5.35
N PHE A 245 -7.16 -17.67 6.00
CA PHE A 245 -8.49 -17.99 5.50
C PHE A 245 -8.84 -17.18 4.25
N PHE A 246 -8.54 -15.88 4.23
CA PHE A 246 -8.82 -14.98 3.11
C PHE A 246 -7.70 -14.93 2.05
N GLY A 247 -6.54 -15.52 2.33
CA GLY A 247 -5.41 -15.56 1.41
C GLY A 247 -4.53 -14.31 1.42
N GLY A 248 -4.55 -13.53 2.51
CA GLY A 248 -3.68 -12.37 2.73
C GLY A 248 -4.34 -11.26 3.54
N GLU A 249 -3.53 -10.30 4.00
CA GLU A 249 -3.99 -9.12 4.74
C GLU A 249 -4.89 -8.22 3.89
N GLU A 250 -4.49 -7.93 2.64
CA GLU A 250 -5.28 -7.10 1.72
C GLU A 250 -6.64 -7.72 1.38
N LYS A 251 -6.64 -9.02 1.07
CA LYS A 251 -7.88 -9.78 0.78
C LYS A 251 -8.81 -9.85 1.98
N PHE A 252 -8.26 -9.83 3.20
CA PHE A 252 -9.03 -9.77 4.43
C PHE A 252 -9.60 -8.37 4.67
N ALA A 253 -8.83 -7.30 4.43
CA ALA A 253 -9.31 -5.93 4.52
C ALA A 253 -10.47 -5.66 3.54
N ASP A 254 -10.34 -6.07 2.28
CA ASP A 254 -11.44 -6.01 1.30
C ASP A 254 -12.67 -6.83 1.76
N ALA A 255 -12.47 -7.98 2.41
CA ALA A 255 -13.57 -8.79 2.91
C ALA A 255 -14.36 -8.05 3.99
N LEU A 256 -13.66 -7.32 4.85
CA LEU A 256 -14.27 -6.45 5.86
C LEU A 256 -15.00 -5.27 5.23
N VAL A 257 -14.49 -4.67 4.14
CA VAL A 257 -15.21 -3.64 3.37
C VAL A 257 -16.57 -4.15 2.92
N LEU A 258 -16.61 -5.33 2.27
CA LEU A 258 -17.87 -5.95 1.83
C LEU A 258 -18.79 -6.28 3.01
N TYR A 259 -18.24 -6.79 4.11
CA TYR A 259 -19.01 -7.10 5.33
C TYR A 259 -19.69 -5.86 5.92
N PHE A 260 -19.02 -4.71 5.87
CA PHE A 260 -19.57 -3.43 6.33
C PHE A 260 -20.46 -2.73 5.29
N GLY A 261 -20.75 -3.38 4.16
CA GLY A 261 -21.66 -2.88 3.13
C GLY A 261 -21.01 -1.95 2.11
N GLY A 262 -19.68 -1.89 2.05
CA GLY A 262 -18.94 -1.25 0.98
C GLY A 262 -18.88 -2.11 -0.28
N SER A 263 -18.30 -1.56 -1.34
CA SER A 263 -18.19 -2.19 -2.67
C SER A 263 -16.75 -2.37 -3.16
N TYR A 264 -15.79 -1.67 -2.55
CA TYR A 264 -14.37 -1.79 -2.88
C TYR A 264 -13.81 -3.17 -2.51
N ASN A 265 -13.20 -3.84 -3.49
CA ASN A 265 -12.66 -5.19 -3.35
C ASN A 265 -11.43 -5.42 -4.23
N HIS A 266 -10.49 -4.46 -4.23
CA HIS A 266 -9.43 -4.35 -5.23
C HIS A 266 -8.49 -5.57 -5.32
N TYR A 267 -8.28 -6.27 -4.21
CA TYR A 267 -7.36 -7.40 -4.08
C TYR A 267 -8.07 -8.75 -4.06
N ARG A 268 -9.39 -8.77 -3.85
CA ARG A 268 -10.17 -10.01 -3.89
C ARG A 268 -10.42 -10.44 -5.33
N GLU A 269 -10.11 -11.71 -5.58
CA GLU A 269 -10.49 -12.40 -6.82
C GLU A 269 -11.91 -13.00 -6.71
N SER A 270 -12.36 -13.25 -5.49
CA SER A 270 -13.73 -13.64 -5.17
C SER A 270 -14.62 -12.39 -5.07
N GLY A 271 -15.80 -12.43 -5.69
CA GLY A 271 -16.78 -11.35 -5.63
C GLY A 271 -17.42 -11.19 -4.24
N GLU A 272 -18.75 -11.20 -4.19
CA GLU A 272 -19.53 -11.12 -2.94
C GLU A 272 -19.08 -12.13 -1.89
N LEU A 273 -19.24 -11.76 -0.61
CA LEU A 273 -18.93 -12.65 0.51
C LEU A 273 -19.82 -13.89 0.47
N THR A 274 -19.20 -15.05 0.64
CA THR A 274 -19.94 -16.28 0.95
C THR A 274 -20.47 -16.23 2.39
N SER A 275 -21.47 -17.06 2.70
CA SER A 275 -21.97 -17.21 4.07
C SER A 275 -20.88 -17.67 5.04
N ASN A 276 -19.94 -18.50 4.58
CA ASN A 276 -18.82 -18.94 5.41
C ASN A 276 -17.86 -17.80 5.74
N GLU A 277 -17.56 -16.94 4.77
CA GLU A 277 -16.73 -15.76 5.00
C GLU A 277 -17.42 -14.75 5.92
N SER A 278 -18.71 -14.49 5.70
CA SER A 278 -19.51 -13.59 6.55
C SER A 278 -19.52 -14.08 8.00
N ASN A 279 -19.81 -15.36 8.22
CA ASN A 279 -19.79 -15.98 9.55
C ASN A 279 -18.38 -15.95 10.16
N TYR A 280 -17.32 -16.12 9.36
CA TYR A 280 -15.95 -16.04 9.87
C TYR A 280 -15.66 -14.63 10.41
N ILE A 281 -16.00 -13.60 9.62
CA ILE A 281 -15.80 -12.20 10.00
C ILE A 281 -16.58 -11.87 11.28
N GLU A 282 -17.86 -12.26 11.34
CA GLU A 282 -18.70 -12.04 12.53
C GLU A 282 -18.06 -12.66 13.79
N ASN A 283 -17.65 -13.93 13.74
CA ASN A 283 -17.00 -14.60 14.87
C ASN A 283 -15.66 -13.95 15.26
N TYR A 284 -14.89 -13.50 14.27
CA TYR A 284 -13.62 -12.81 14.51
C TYR A 284 -13.85 -11.46 15.22
N LEU A 285 -14.78 -10.65 14.71
CA LEU A 285 -15.14 -9.36 15.30
C LEU A 285 -15.67 -9.55 16.72
N ASP A 286 -16.56 -10.52 16.93
CA ASP A 286 -17.12 -10.83 18.24
C ASP A 286 -16.06 -11.23 19.26
N ALA A 287 -15.09 -12.06 18.85
CA ALA A 287 -14.03 -12.52 19.73
C ALA A 287 -13.00 -11.43 20.06
N CYS A 288 -12.71 -10.53 19.11
CA CYS A 288 -11.58 -9.62 19.20
C CYS A 288 -11.91 -8.16 19.51
N THR A 289 -13.18 -7.77 19.42
CA THR A 289 -13.59 -6.36 19.61
C THR A 289 -14.55 -6.12 20.77
N ASN A 290 -15.21 -7.16 21.29
CA ASN A 290 -16.11 -7.06 22.45
C ASN A 290 -15.36 -7.11 23.81
N GLN A 291 -14.44 -6.18 24.06
CA GLN A 291 -13.73 -6.04 25.34
C GLN A 291 -13.94 -4.70 26.02
#